data_AF-A0A917CVP6-F1
#
_entry.id   AF-A0A917CVP6-F1
#
_cell.length_a   1.000
_cell.length_b   1.000
_cell.length_c   1.000
_cell.angle_alpha   90.00
_cell.angle_beta   90.00
_cell.angle_gamma   90.00
#
_symmetry.space_group_name_H-M   'P 1'
#
loop_
_entity.id
_entity.type
_entity.pdbx_description
1 polymer ?
#
loop_
_entity_poly.entity_id
_entity_poly.type
_entity_poly.pdbx_seq_one_letter_code
_entity_poly.pdbx_strand_id
1 'polypeptide(L)'
;MKVILFCLLLITTMVHSHEVSLTDSGHLSIIQSTPPGQSLHIKQVKLGDFDRVTLHLKRLKVFAADARVTVHSDGGTRIEPMPNNVYFMGEVENLDNSRIFIGFLENGEIEGVLDLADGRKFVIHQVQENHLGLTSPDTQTLTLLDNRYYNPKDYLELPETLRLKKRDQTNHQRGPNIDYQLTVAIETDYEFYQIFNDTNAEVNYITGLIGYLSSMYYNEINTFVLVGNISLWTTPSDPWNATNSACALMELGKYWNDNNQAINRATTHFMSGKSLGGGIAWKGVLCNGPFNYNISSYNCGLPYPDLDKYGGAYGVSGGLSGAFNPGNPSPIWDIVVTSHELGHNFDSPHTHCYAGIGGNPNPVDECYNGESGCFSGTQVLPGPAGQGSGTIMSYCHLLSGGLNNISLTLGKNHSYGVQPERVPNVMRDHVEQMASIAPQCIIPAANDLIFANGFE
;
A
#
# COMPACT_ATOMS: atom_id res chain seq x y z
N MET A 1 -14.38 -22.65 55.94
CA MET A 1 -14.10 -22.42 54.51
C MET A 1 -15.10 -21.40 53.98
N LYS A 2 -14.68 -20.13 53.84
CA LYS A 2 -15.48 -19.08 53.19
C LYS A 2 -15.08 -19.05 51.72
N VAL A 3 -16.03 -19.30 50.83
CA VAL A 3 -15.85 -19.20 49.37
C VAL A 3 -15.89 -17.71 49.03
N ILE A 4 -14.79 -17.17 48.53
CA ILE A 4 -14.70 -15.81 48.00
C ILE A 4 -15.10 -15.89 46.52
N LEU A 5 -16.25 -15.32 46.18
CA LEU A 5 -16.73 -15.14 44.82
C LEU A 5 -16.00 -13.94 44.22
N PHE A 6 -15.07 -14.17 43.31
CA PHE A 6 -14.44 -13.12 42.51
C PHE A 6 -15.45 -12.67 41.44
N CYS A 7 -16.10 -11.52 41.66
CA CYS A 7 -16.79 -10.81 40.59
C CYS A 7 -15.73 -10.27 39.64
N LEU A 8 -15.60 -10.89 38.46
CA LEU A 8 -14.92 -10.29 37.32
C LEU A 8 -15.77 -9.10 36.86
N LEU A 9 -15.32 -7.88 37.16
CA LEU A 9 -15.91 -6.68 36.60
C LEU A 9 -15.52 -6.65 35.11
N LEU A 10 -16.43 -7.08 34.23
CA LEU A 10 -16.33 -6.74 32.81
C LEU A 10 -16.51 -5.23 32.70
N ILE A 11 -15.40 -4.50 32.59
CA ILE A 11 -15.42 -3.13 32.11
C ILE A 11 -15.73 -3.24 30.61
N THR A 12 -17.01 -3.17 30.26
CA THR A 12 -17.41 -2.79 28.91
C THR A 12 -16.93 -1.37 28.69
N THR A 13 -15.83 -1.18 27.98
CA THR A 13 -15.45 0.13 27.45
C THR A 13 -16.59 0.59 26.54
N MET A 14 -17.39 1.55 26.99
CA MET A 14 -18.32 2.27 26.11
C MET A 14 -17.49 2.89 24.97
N VAL A 15 -17.77 2.46 23.75
CA VAL A 15 -17.29 3.12 22.52
C VAL A 15 -17.93 4.51 22.50
N HIS A 16 -17.21 5.54 22.94
CA HIS A 16 -17.63 6.91 22.73
C HIS A 16 -17.16 7.32 21.34
N SER A 17 -18.11 7.60 20.44
CA SER A 17 -17.80 8.40 19.26
C SER A 17 -17.30 9.77 19.72
N HIS A 18 -16.08 10.14 19.34
CA HIS A 18 -15.56 11.47 19.66
C HIS A 18 -16.19 12.48 18.72
N GLU A 19 -16.82 13.53 19.25
CA GLU A 19 -17.31 14.65 18.44
C GLU A 19 -16.36 15.83 18.63
N VAL A 20 -16.00 16.50 17.54
CA VAL A 20 -15.09 17.65 17.58
C VAL A 20 -15.47 18.67 16.51
N SER A 21 -15.28 19.96 16.79
CA SER A 21 -15.24 21.00 15.76
C SER A 21 -13.81 21.45 15.52
N LEU A 22 -13.45 21.74 14.27
CA LEU A 22 -12.12 22.27 13.95
C LEU A 22 -11.90 23.70 14.49
N THR A 23 -12.94 24.39 14.97
CA THR A 23 -12.81 25.67 15.68
C THR A 23 -12.63 25.51 17.20
N ASP A 24 -12.76 24.29 17.74
CA ASP A 24 -12.65 24.09 19.18
C ASP A 24 -11.19 24.21 19.61
N SER A 25 -10.96 24.87 20.75
CA SER A 25 -9.65 24.91 21.37
C SER A 25 -9.23 23.49 21.77
N GLY A 26 -8.13 22.99 21.22
CA GLY A 26 -7.63 21.64 21.49
C GLY A 26 -8.14 20.54 20.56
N HIS A 27 -8.84 20.87 19.46
CA HIS A 27 -9.33 19.88 18.50
C HIS A 27 -8.23 18.94 17.99
N LEU A 28 -7.04 19.46 17.66
CA LEU A 28 -5.90 18.62 17.24
C LEU A 28 -5.54 17.56 18.27
N SER A 29 -5.57 17.89 19.56
CA SER A 29 -5.30 16.92 20.63
C SER A 29 -6.36 15.82 20.67
N ILE A 30 -7.64 16.16 20.46
CA ILE A 30 -8.73 15.17 20.41
C ILE A 30 -8.52 14.25 19.19
N ILE A 31 -8.27 14.83 18.03
CA ILE A 31 -8.05 14.10 16.77
C ILE A 31 -6.82 13.18 16.90
N GLN A 32 -5.69 13.69 17.38
CA GLN A 32 -4.45 12.92 17.57
C GLN A 32 -4.61 11.83 18.63
N SER A 33 -5.35 12.09 19.71
CA SER A 33 -5.59 11.11 20.77
C SER A 33 -6.62 10.04 20.42
N THR A 34 -7.33 10.18 19.29
CA THR A 34 -8.34 9.21 18.85
C THR A 34 -7.63 7.87 18.56
N PRO A 35 -7.94 6.80 19.31
CA PRO A 35 -7.28 5.51 19.11
C PRO A 35 -7.60 4.93 17.72
N PRO A 36 -6.70 4.15 17.09
CA PRO A 36 -7.02 3.38 15.89
C PRO A 36 -8.35 2.62 16.05
N GLY A 37 -9.13 2.50 14.97
CA GLY A 37 -10.44 1.83 14.99
C GLY A 37 -11.59 2.60 15.65
N GLN A 38 -11.32 3.64 16.43
CA GLN A 38 -12.38 4.47 17.01
C GLN A 38 -12.96 5.45 15.99
N SER A 39 -14.22 5.82 16.21
CA SER A 39 -14.94 6.79 15.37
C SER A 39 -14.76 8.22 15.87
N LEU A 40 -14.62 9.15 14.92
CA LEU A 40 -14.49 10.59 15.11
C LEU A 40 -15.48 11.30 14.20
N HIS A 41 -16.33 12.15 14.76
CA HIS A 41 -17.26 12.98 14.02
C HIS A 41 -16.79 14.44 14.05
N ILE A 42 -16.38 14.95 12.88
CA ILE A 42 -15.96 16.36 12.75
C ILE A 42 -17.17 17.17 12.28
N LYS A 43 -17.72 18.00 13.17
CA LYS A 43 -18.96 18.73 12.92
C LYS A 43 -18.71 20.11 12.33
N GLN A 44 -19.71 20.60 11.60
CA GLN A 44 -19.78 21.97 11.08
C GLN A 44 -18.61 22.33 10.14
N VAL A 45 -18.09 21.34 9.41
CA VAL A 45 -17.01 21.54 8.44
C VAL A 45 -17.61 22.22 7.22
N LYS A 46 -17.07 23.40 6.86
CA LYS A 46 -17.34 23.96 5.53
C LYS A 46 -16.45 23.21 4.53
N LEU A 47 -17.06 22.42 3.65
CA LEU A 47 -16.35 21.55 2.70
C LEU A 47 -16.60 22.02 1.27
N GLY A 48 -15.63 22.73 0.68
CA GLY A 48 -15.79 23.33 -0.65
C GLY A 48 -17.03 24.20 -0.76
N ASP A 49 -17.83 23.97 -1.82
CA ASP A 49 -19.12 24.63 -2.07
C ASP A 49 -20.31 23.90 -1.45
N PHE A 50 -20.09 22.80 -0.73
CA PHE A 50 -21.15 22.13 0.02
C PHE A 50 -21.55 22.95 1.25
N ASP A 51 -22.77 22.73 1.74
CA ASP A 51 -23.22 23.23 3.04
C ASP A 51 -22.30 22.72 4.17
N ARG A 52 -22.45 23.25 5.39
CA ARG A 52 -21.72 22.71 6.54
C ARG A 52 -22.10 21.24 6.74
N VAL A 53 -21.12 20.36 6.61
CA VAL A 53 -21.28 18.89 6.74
C VAL A 53 -20.70 18.38 8.06
N THR A 54 -21.09 17.16 8.42
CA THR A 54 -20.37 16.32 9.39
C THR A 54 -19.52 15.30 8.64
N LEU A 55 -18.26 15.14 9.04
CA LEU A 55 -17.42 14.04 8.57
C LEU A 55 -17.55 12.87 9.55
N HIS A 56 -17.98 11.70 9.08
CA HIS A 56 -18.01 10.48 9.87
C HIS A 56 -16.74 9.68 9.58
N LEU A 57 -15.80 9.70 10.51
CA LEU A 57 -14.45 9.19 10.31
C LEU A 57 -14.16 8.03 11.26
N LYS A 58 -13.32 7.10 10.81
CA LYS A 58 -12.72 6.02 11.62
C LYS A 58 -11.21 6.14 11.52
N ARG A 59 -10.54 6.09 12.67
CA ARG A 59 -9.08 6.21 12.74
C ARG A 59 -8.41 4.99 12.09
N LEU A 60 -7.54 5.24 11.13
CA LEU A 60 -6.72 4.21 10.50
C LEU A 60 -5.52 3.85 11.38
N LYS A 61 -5.22 2.56 11.47
CA LYS A 61 -3.92 2.09 11.97
C LYS A 61 -2.95 2.16 10.78
N VAL A 62 -1.97 3.05 10.85
CA VAL A 62 -0.95 3.22 9.79
C VAL A 62 0.39 2.64 10.20
N PHE A 63 0.74 2.75 11.49
CA PHE A 63 2.01 2.24 12.02
C PHE A 63 1.81 0.90 12.74
N ALA A 64 2.75 -0.01 12.53
CA ALA A 64 2.91 -1.16 13.41
C ALA A 64 3.32 -0.70 14.81
N ALA A 65 2.96 -1.45 15.85
CA ALA A 65 3.21 -1.05 17.24
C ALA A 65 4.71 -0.93 17.57
N ASP A 66 5.56 -1.67 16.85
CA ASP A 66 7.01 -1.65 16.99
C ASP A 66 7.71 -0.86 15.88
N ALA A 67 6.97 -0.13 15.05
CA ALA A 67 7.53 0.70 13.97
C ALA A 67 8.51 1.74 14.54
N ARG A 68 9.63 1.91 13.85
CA ARG A 68 10.71 2.84 14.20
C ARG A 68 11.45 3.29 12.96
N VAL A 69 11.96 4.51 12.99
CA VAL A 69 12.83 5.05 11.95
C VAL A 69 14.28 4.80 12.37
N THR A 70 15.05 4.13 11.52
CA THR A 70 16.47 3.89 11.71
C THR A 70 17.21 4.73 10.68
N VAL A 71 17.98 5.71 11.14
CA VAL A 71 18.74 6.59 10.25
C VAL A 71 20.21 6.18 10.24
N HIS A 72 20.70 5.81 9.07
CA HIS A 72 22.08 5.47 8.80
C HIS A 72 22.83 6.70 8.26
N SER A 73 23.96 7.03 8.89
CA SER A 73 24.81 8.16 8.56
C SER A 73 26.29 7.83 8.77
N ASP A 74 27.20 8.69 8.33
CA ASP A 74 28.64 8.53 8.58
C ASP A 74 28.99 8.54 10.09
N GLY A 75 28.14 9.15 10.93
CA GLY A 75 28.27 9.15 12.39
C GLY A 75 27.74 7.87 13.06
N GLY A 76 27.30 6.89 12.27
CA GLY A 76 26.66 5.67 12.75
C GLY A 76 25.14 5.70 12.58
N THR A 77 24.48 4.77 13.27
CA THR A 77 23.03 4.59 13.21
C THR A 77 22.35 5.22 14.42
N ARG A 78 21.23 5.91 14.20
CA ARG A 78 20.37 6.43 15.27
C ARG A 78 18.92 6.03 15.05
N ILE A 79 18.13 5.99 16.12
CA ILE A 79 16.70 5.70 16.06
C ILE A 79 15.93 7.01 16.26
N GLU A 80 14.98 7.28 15.37
CA GLU A 80 14.04 8.38 15.44
C GLU A 80 12.61 7.85 15.66
N PRO A 81 11.74 8.58 16.38
CA PRO A 81 10.34 8.21 16.53
C PRO A 81 9.60 8.33 15.19
N MET A 82 8.50 7.59 15.05
CA MET A 82 7.55 7.82 13.96
C MET A 82 6.87 9.18 14.13
N PRO A 83 6.52 9.89 13.04
CA PRO A 83 5.78 11.14 13.14
C PRO A 83 4.39 10.90 13.74
N ASN A 84 3.88 11.88 14.47
CA ASN A 84 2.56 11.80 15.12
C ASN A 84 1.39 12.09 14.15
N ASN A 85 1.54 11.67 12.89
CA ASN A 85 0.54 11.85 11.85
C ASN A 85 -0.66 10.92 12.09
N VAL A 86 -1.87 11.46 11.92
CA VAL A 86 -3.09 10.71 12.13
C VAL A 86 -3.99 10.74 10.89
N TYR A 87 -4.20 9.56 10.31
CA TYR A 87 -5.04 9.31 9.15
C TYR A 87 -6.38 8.69 9.53
N PHE A 88 -7.41 9.04 8.78
CA PHE A 88 -8.77 8.59 8.95
C PHE A 88 -9.38 8.25 7.60
N MET A 89 -10.36 7.35 7.62
CA MET A 89 -11.24 7.10 6.48
C MET A 89 -12.70 7.20 6.91
N GLY A 90 -13.60 7.47 5.97
CA GLY A 90 -15.02 7.39 6.25
C GLY A 90 -15.86 8.03 5.15
N GLU A 91 -16.92 8.74 5.56
CA GLU A 91 -17.91 9.33 4.66
C GLU A 91 -18.29 10.75 5.09
N VAL A 92 -18.93 11.47 4.16
CA VAL A 92 -19.45 12.82 4.39
C VAL A 92 -20.97 12.74 4.53
N GLU A 93 -21.48 13.28 5.63
CA GLU A 93 -22.91 13.32 5.92
C GLU A 93 -23.68 13.99 4.76
N ASN A 94 -24.79 13.37 4.35
CA ASN A 94 -25.64 13.79 3.22
C ASN A 94 -24.99 13.72 1.83
N LEU A 95 -23.81 13.08 1.69
CA LEU A 95 -23.23 12.72 0.40
C LEU A 95 -23.23 11.19 0.25
N ASP A 96 -24.28 10.67 -0.39
CA ASP A 96 -24.48 9.23 -0.58
C ASP A 96 -23.27 8.56 -1.23
N ASN A 97 -22.81 7.44 -0.64
CA ASN A 97 -21.65 6.67 -1.07
C ASN A 97 -20.36 7.49 -1.26
N SER A 98 -20.23 8.61 -0.55
CA SER A 98 -18.96 9.34 -0.49
C SER A 98 -17.91 8.55 0.27
N ARG A 99 -16.65 8.72 -0.12
CA ARG A 99 -15.50 8.17 0.60
C ARG A 99 -14.49 9.28 0.81
N ILE A 100 -14.11 9.49 2.07
CA ILE A 100 -13.08 10.45 2.45
C ILE A 100 -11.89 9.70 3.04
N PHE A 101 -10.68 10.09 2.65
CA PHE A 101 -9.44 9.80 3.36
C PHE A 101 -8.84 11.14 3.78
N ILE A 102 -8.48 11.30 5.05
CA ILE A 102 -7.98 12.57 5.58
C ILE A 102 -6.86 12.32 6.60
N GLY A 103 -5.75 13.01 6.42
CA GLY A 103 -4.60 13.05 7.31
C GLY A 103 -4.53 14.38 8.05
N PHE A 104 -4.25 14.31 9.35
CA PHE A 104 -3.83 15.44 10.17
C PHE A 104 -2.38 15.20 10.56
N LEU A 105 -1.50 16.01 10.00
CA LEU A 105 -0.06 15.84 10.15
C LEU A 105 0.43 16.51 11.43
N GLU A 106 1.58 16.06 11.94
CA GLU A 106 2.19 16.58 13.17
C GLU A 106 2.53 18.07 13.07
N ASN A 107 2.84 18.56 11.86
CA ASN A 107 3.08 19.97 11.57
C ASN A 107 1.80 20.84 11.54
N GLY A 108 0.62 20.23 11.72
CA GLY A 108 -0.68 20.89 11.73
C GLY A 108 -1.37 20.96 10.36
N GLU A 109 -0.72 20.50 9.29
CA GLU A 109 -1.33 20.46 7.96
C GLU A 109 -2.43 19.38 7.89
N ILE A 110 -3.45 19.67 7.09
CA ILE A 110 -4.52 18.74 6.75
C ILE A 110 -4.42 18.43 5.27
N GLU A 111 -4.32 17.16 4.95
CA GLU A 111 -4.37 16.63 3.60
C GLU A 111 -5.50 15.61 3.49
N GLY A 112 -6.12 15.48 2.33
CA GLY A 112 -7.13 14.46 2.16
C GLY A 112 -7.76 14.45 0.79
N VAL A 113 -8.60 13.46 0.57
CA VAL A 113 -9.30 13.22 -0.69
C VAL A 113 -10.74 12.85 -0.43
N LEU A 114 -11.62 13.29 -1.32
CA LEU A 114 -13.02 12.95 -1.33
C LEU A 114 -13.38 12.34 -2.69
N ASP A 115 -13.77 11.08 -2.68
CA ASP A 115 -14.41 10.40 -3.81
C ASP A 115 -15.93 10.47 -3.64
N LEU A 116 -16.65 10.85 -4.70
CA LEU A 116 -18.11 10.84 -4.75
C LEU A 116 -18.64 9.67 -5.58
N ALA A 117 -19.90 9.28 -5.33
CA ALA A 117 -20.56 8.19 -6.03
C ALA A 117 -20.64 8.38 -7.55
N ASP A 118 -20.67 9.63 -8.01
CA ASP A 118 -20.72 9.99 -9.43
C ASP A 118 -19.33 9.95 -10.12
N GLY A 119 -18.30 9.50 -9.41
CA GLY A 119 -16.94 9.37 -9.91
C GLY A 119 -16.11 10.67 -9.80
N ARG A 120 -16.68 11.79 -9.34
CA ARG A 120 -15.89 12.99 -9.07
C ARG A 120 -14.98 12.77 -7.87
N LYS A 121 -13.76 13.29 -8.00
CA LYS A 121 -12.74 13.28 -6.95
C LYS A 121 -12.35 14.70 -6.59
N PHE A 122 -12.02 14.94 -5.33
CA PHE A 122 -11.57 16.23 -4.83
C PHE A 122 -10.39 16.07 -3.89
N VAL A 123 -9.46 17.02 -3.98
CA VAL A 123 -8.39 17.30 -3.03
C VAL A 123 -8.95 18.14 -1.90
N ILE A 124 -8.68 17.72 -0.69
CA ILE A 124 -8.99 18.44 0.54
C ILE A 124 -7.73 19.17 0.97
N HIS A 125 -7.83 20.48 1.13
CA HIS A 125 -6.79 21.31 1.71
C HIS A 125 -7.38 22.26 2.75
N GLN A 126 -6.59 22.64 3.74
CA GLN A 126 -7.03 23.61 4.75
C GLN A 126 -7.01 25.04 4.19
N VAL A 127 -8.15 25.72 4.20
CA VAL A 127 -8.26 27.14 3.82
C VAL A 127 -8.27 28.01 5.08
N GLN A 128 -9.05 27.61 6.08
CA GLN A 128 -9.12 28.18 7.43
C GLN A 128 -9.42 27.05 8.43
N GLU A 129 -9.38 27.32 9.74
CA GLU A 129 -9.58 26.30 10.79
C GLU A 129 -10.75 25.35 10.50
N ASN A 130 -11.94 25.86 10.18
CA ASN A 130 -13.13 25.05 9.85
C ASN A 130 -13.55 25.05 8.38
N HIS A 131 -12.67 25.53 7.50
CA HIS A 131 -12.92 25.59 6.07
C HIS A 131 -11.91 24.70 5.36
N LEU A 132 -12.41 23.55 4.92
CA LEU A 132 -11.68 22.64 4.05
C LEU A 132 -12.08 22.97 2.61
N GLY A 133 -11.13 23.45 1.83
CA GLY A 133 -11.33 23.71 0.42
C GLY A 133 -11.36 22.40 -0.35
N LEU A 134 -12.24 22.33 -1.34
CA LEU A 134 -12.22 21.27 -2.34
C LEU A 134 -11.69 21.85 -3.64
N THR A 135 -10.60 21.28 -4.12
CA THR A 135 -10.13 21.50 -5.48
C THR A 135 -10.32 20.20 -6.23
N SER A 136 -10.77 20.25 -7.48
CA SER A 136 -10.58 19.09 -8.35
C SER A 136 -9.09 18.75 -8.32
N PRO A 137 -8.73 17.45 -8.28
CA PRO A 137 -7.36 17.03 -8.48
C PRO A 137 -6.83 17.82 -9.65
N ASP A 138 -5.81 18.62 -9.40
CA ASP A 138 -5.04 19.12 -10.50
C ASP A 138 -4.50 17.82 -11.11
N THR A 139 -5.03 17.43 -12.27
CA THR A 139 -4.33 16.55 -13.20
C THR A 139 -3.14 17.35 -13.70
N GLN A 140 -2.30 17.77 -12.75
CA GLN A 140 -1.13 18.53 -13.01
C GLN A 140 -0.29 17.55 -13.82
N THR A 141 0.03 18.02 -15.00
CA THR A 141 1.04 17.66 -16.01
C THR A 141 2.38 17.12 -15.47
N LEU A 142 2.45 16.55 -14.28
CA LEU A 142 3.55 15.75 -13.78
C LEU A 142 3.43 14.36 -14.42
N THR A 143 3.80 14.37 -15.70
CA THR A 143 3.94 13.24 -16.61
C THR A 143 2.66 12.58 -17.12
N LEU A 144 1.87 13.35 -17.89
CA LEU A 144 0.90 12.80 -18.87
C LEU A 144 1.56 11.90 -19.96
N LEU A 145 2.85 11.58 -19.82
CA LEU A 145 3.71 10.84 -20.74
C LEU A 145 4.66 9.87 -20.02
N ASP A 146 4.54 9.67 -18.71
CA ASP A 146 5.37 8.64 -18.06
C ASP A 146 4.92 7.27 -18.58
N ASN A 147 5.74 6.74 -19.47
CA ASN A 147 5.64 5.43 -20.07
C ASN A 147 6.89 4.63 -19.73
N ARG A 148 7.50 4.91 -18.56
CA ARG A 148 8.66 4.17 -18.08
C ARG A 148 8.38 2.69 -18.22
N TYR A 149 9.27 2.07 -18.98
CA TYR A 149 9.11 0.70 -19.41
C TYR A 149 9.17 -0.20 -18.18
N TYR A 150 8.13 -0.99 -17.98
CA TYR A 150 8.21 -2.14 -17.10
C TYR A 150 9.03 -3.24 -17.77
N ASN A 151 9.81 -3.96 -16.96
CA ASN A 151 10.40 -5.21 -17.39
C ASN A 151 9.25 -6.14 -17.89
N PRO A 152 9.39 -6.83 -19.04
CA PRO A 152 8.37 -7.75 -19.56
C PRO A 152 7.82 -8.73 -18.54
N LYS A 153 8.63 -9.05 -17.54
CA LYS A 153 8.26 -9.74 -16.32
C LYS A 153 9.04 -9.14 -15.16
N ASP A 154 8.37 -8.37 -14.33
CA ASP A 154 8.87 -7.71 -13.11
C ASP A 154 8.51 -8.51 -11.84
N TYR A 155 8.23 -9.80 -11.95
CA TYR A 155 8.13 -10.66 -10.78
C TYR A 155 8.86 -11.98 -10.93
N LEU A 156 9.39 -12.46 -9.81
CA LEU A 156 9.99 -13.78 -9.69
C LEU A 156 9.06 -14.72 -8.94
N GLU A 157 9.00 -15.95 -9.41
CA GLU A 157 8.17 -16.99 -8.82
C GLU A 157 8.85 -17.62 -7.60
N LEU A 158 8.09 -17.95 -6.56
CA LEU A 158 8.65 -18.84 -5.52
C LEU A 158 9.13 -20.14 -6.16
N PRO A 159 10.24 -20.71 -5.63
CA PRO A 159 10.60 -22.10 -5.91
C PRO A 159 9.39 -23.02 -5.72
N GLU A 160 9.19 -23.95 -6.66
CA GLU A 160 8.02 -24.83 -6.66
C GLU A 160 7.87 -25.64 -5.36
N THR A 161 8.98 -25.99 -4.73
CA THR A 161 9.03 -26.68 -3.44
C THR A 161 8.48 -25.85 -2.26
N LEU A 162 8.41 -24.54 -2.40
CA LEU A 162 7.92 -23.59 -1.39
C LEU A 162 6.51 -23.08 -1.70
N ARG A 163 6.00 -23.33 -2.91
CA ARG A 163 4.65 -22.92 -3.30
C ARG A 163 3.62 -23.71 -2.51
N LEU A 164 2.69 -22.98 -1.92
CA LEU A 164 1.51 -23.59 -1.32
C LEU A 164 0.63 -24.19 -2.42
N LYS A 165 -0.08 -25.28 -2.10
CA LYS A 165 -1.11 -25.79 -3.00
C LYS A 165 -2.18 -24.70 -3.14
N LYS A 166 -2.48 -24.31 -4.38
CA LYS A 166 -3.56 -23.37 -4.67
C LYS A 166 -4.86 -23.90 -4.08
N ARG A 167 -5.58 -23.02 -3.38
CA ARG A 167 -6.94 -23.30 -2.93
C ARG A 167 -7.82 -23.46 -4.19
N ASP A 168 -8.73 -24.42 -4.19
CA ASP A 168 -9.63 -24.63 -5.33
C ASP A 168 -10.54 -23.40 -5.49
N GLN A 169 -10.30 -22.60 -6.53
CA GLN A 169 -11.02 -21.36 -6.80
C GLN A 169 -12.44 -21.58 -7.32
N THR A 170 -12.84 -22.83 -7.64
CA THR A 170 -14.14 -23.13 -8.25
C THR A 170 -15.34 -23.04 -7.30
N ASN A 171 -15.10 -23.00 -5.98
CA ASN A 171 -16.13 -22.92 -4.93
C ASN A 171 -15.78 -21.92 -3.81
N HIS A 172 -15.09 -20.82 -4.15
CA HIS A 172 -14.73 -19.83 -3.15
C HIS A 172 -15.97 -19.05 -2.67
N GLN A 173 -16.61 -19.55 -1.61
CA GLN A 173 -17.42 -18.72 -0.73
C GLN A 173 -16.45 -17.80 0.01
N ARG A 174 -16.51 -16.50 -0.27
CA ARG A 174 -15.75 -15.46 0.45
C ARG A 174 -15.82 -15.80 1.94
N GLY A 175 -14.67 -15.92 2.59
CA GLY A 175 -14.64 -16.14 4.04
C GLY A 175 -15.47 -15.08 4.78
N PRO A 176 -15.75 -15.27 6.09
CA PRO A 176 -16.34 -14.19 6.89
C PRO A 176 -15.60 -12.87 6.61
N ASN A 177 -16.32 -11.74 6.63
CA ASN A 177 -15.79 -10.41 6.34
C ASN A 177 -14.79 -9.98 7.44
N ILE A 178 -13.63 -10.65 7.46
CA ILE A 178 -12.55 -10.47 8.41
C ILE A 178 -11.59 -9.48 7.79
N ASP A 179 -11.38 -8.39 8.50
CA ASP A 179 -10.29 -7.48 8.22
C ASP A 179 -8.97 -8.12 8.68
N TYR A 180 -7.93 -8.05 7.85
CA TYR A 180 -6.57 -8.45 8.21
C TYR A 180 -5.67 -7.23 8.35
N GLN A 181 -4.57 -7.39 9.09
CA GLN A 181 -3.49 -6.43 9.11
C GLN A 181 -2.16 -7.16 8.90
N LEU A 182 -1.26 -6.51 8.16
CA LEU A 182 0.10 -6.97 7.96
C LEU A 182 1.07 -5.80 7.94
N THR A 183 2.31 -6.06 8.34
CA THR A 183 3.36 -5.02 8.44
C THR A 183 4.33 -5.13 7.28
N VAL A 184 4.60 -4.00 6.62
CA VAL A 184 5.63 -3.84 5.61
C VAL A 184 6.78 -3.06 6.22
N ALA A 185 7.98 -3.65 6.26
CA ALA A 185 9.17 -2.88 6.56
C ALA A 185 9.64 -2.13 5.30
N ILE A 186 10.12 -0.91 5.47
CA ILE A 186 10.55 -0.04 4.38
C ILE A 186 12.06 0.09 4.43
N GLU A 187 12.70 -0.24 3.32
CA GLU A 187 14.11 0.02 3.06
C GLU A 187 14.21 1.18 2.05
N THR A 188 15.23 2.03 2.16
CA THR A 188 15.46 3.15 1.24
C THR A 188 16.92 3.22 0.83
N ASP A 189 17.28 4.10 -0.10
CA ASP A 189 18.67 4.40 -0.46
C ASP A 189 18.96 5.89 -0.38
N TYR A 190 20.25 6.22 -0.51
CA TYR A 190 20.70 7.61 -0.45
C TYR A 190 20.06 8.47 -1.53
N GLU A 191 19.88 7.95 -2.74
CA GLU A 191 19.23 8.62 -3.85
C GLU A 191 17.78 8.98 -3.53
N PHE A 192 17.07 8.13 -2.79
CA PHE A 192 15.72 8.45 -2.32
C PHE A 192 15.74 9.55 -1.25
N TYR A 193 16.65 9.46 -0.27
CA TYR A 193 16.84 10.52 0.72
C TYR A 193 17.15 11.88 0.06
N GLN A 194 17.97 11.91 -1.00
CA GLN A 194 18.35 13.14 -1.71
C GLN A 194 17.18 13.89 -2.35
N ILE A 195 16.03 13.24 -2.56
CA ILE A 195 14.82 13.90 -3.05
C ILE A 195 14.30 14.89 -2.00
N PHE A 196 14.42 14.54 -0.72
CA PHE A 196 13.87 15.30 0.40
C PHE A 196 14.95 16.11 1.14
N ASN A 197 16.16 15.55 1.27
CA ASN A 197 17.26 16.05 2.10
C ASN A 197 16.87 16.33 3.56
N ASP A 198 15.84 15.65 4.05
CA ASP A 198 15.30 15.77 5.40
C ASP A 198 14.59 14.45 5.78
N THR A 199 14.97 13.88 6.93
CA THR A 199 14.45 12.57 7.36
C THR A 199 12.97 12.62 7.71
N ASN A 200 12.46 13.73 8.24
CA ASN A 200 11.04 13.86 8.55
C ASN A 200 10.21 13.99 7.27
N ALA A 201 10.67 14.77 6.29
CA ALA A 201 10.00 14.90 5.00
C ALA A 201 9.94 13.56 4.25
N GLU A 202 11.02 12.79 4.25
CA GLU A 202 11.05 11.46 3.63
C GLU A 202 10.11 10.48 4.34
N VAL A 203 10.11 10.44 5.68
CA VAL A 203 9.18 9.58 6.44
C VAL A 203 7.73 10.02 6.23
N ASN A 204 7.43 11.32 6.23
CA ASN A 204 6.09 11.79 5.92
C ASN A 204 5.64 11.35 4.52
N TYR A 205 6.52 11.43 3.53
CA TYR A 205 6.25 10.95 2.18
C TYR A 205 5.96 9.44 2.13
N ILE A 206 6.84 8.61 2.71
CA ILE A 206 6.68 7.15 2.77
C ILE A 206 5.33 6.81 3.42
N THR A 207 5.02 7.46 4.54
CA THR A 207 3.83 7.14 5.33
C THR A 207 2.54 7.62 4.67
N GLY A 208 2.56 8.75 3.96
CA GLY A 208 1.45 9.21 3.14
C GLY A 208 1.19 8.29 1.94
N LEU A 209 2.24 7.88 1.22
CA LEU A 209 2.14 6.94 0.09
C LEU A 209 1.58 5.59 0.53
N ILE A 210 2.17 4.97 1.56
CA ILE A 210 1.70 3.68 2.08
C ILE A 210 0.31 3.82 2.74
N GLY A 211 0.02 4.94 3.39
CA GLY A 211 -1.30 5.23 3.96
C GLY A 211 -2.41 5.23 2.91
N TYR A 212 -2.18 5.93 1.79
CA TYR A 212 -3.13 5.93 0.67
C TYR A 212 -3.26 4.54 0.04
N LEU A 213 -2.14 3.85 -0.23
CA LEU A 213 -2.13 2.46 -0.73
C LEU A 213 -2.93 1.52 0.19
N SER A 214 -2.71 1.62 1.50
CA SER A 214 -3.38 0.81 2.51
C SER A 214 -4.90 1.03 2.47
N SER A 215 -5.36 2.25 2.23
CA SER A 215 -6.80 2.54 2.07
C SER A 215 -7.40 1.82 0.86
N MET A 216 -6.68 1.76 -0.27
CA MET A 216 -7.08 1.02 -1.48
C MET A 216 -7.14 -0.49 -1.19
N TYR A 217 -6.09 -1.05 -0.59
CA TYR A 217 -6.04 -2.47 -0.21
C TYR A 217 -7.14 -2.84 0.78
N TYR A 218 -7.41 -1.99 1.78
CA TYR A 218 -8.48 -2.23 2.72
C TYR A 218 -9.85 -2.25 2.03
N ASN A 219 -10.14 -1.26 1.18
CA ASN A 219 -11.42 -1.15 0.49
C ASN A 219 -11.70 -2.32 -0.46
N GLU A 220 -10.65 -2.90 -1.06
CA GLU A 220 -10.79 -3.93 -2.08
C GLU A 220 -10.59 -5.36 -1.56
N ILE A 221 -9.68 -5.57 -0.61
CA ILE A 221 -9.32 -6.89 -0.08
C ILE A 221 -9.37 -7.00 1.46
N ASN A 222 -9.97 -6.03 2.15
CA ASN A 222 -10.15 -6.06 3.61
C ASN A 222 -8.81 -6.29 4.35
N THR A 223 -7.73 -5.65 3.88
CA THR A 223 -6.38 -5.79 4.46
C THR A 223 -5.74 -4.42 4.69
N PHE A 224 -5.41 -4.13 5.94
CA PHE A 224 -4.56 -2.99 6.31
C PHE A 224 -3.09 -3.33 6.06
N VAL A 225 -2.44 -2.51 5.25
CA VAL A 225 -0.98 -2.49 5.08
C VAL A 225 -0.42 -1.47 6.06
N LEU A 226 0.32 -1.95 7.06
CA LEU A 226 0.92 -1.12 8.11
C LEU A 226 2.39 -0.83 7.76
N VAL A 227 2.83 0.39 8.00
CA VAL A 227 4.24 0.78 7.96
C VAL A 227 4.93 0.25 9.22
N GLY A 228 5.94 -0.59 9.03
CA GLY A 228 6.81 -1.12 10.07
C GLY A 228 8.07 -0.29 10.26
N ASN A 229 9.20 -0.97 10.44
CA ASN A 229 10.50 -0.30 10.51
C ASN A 229 10.84 0.38 9.18
N ILE A 230 11.40 1.57 9.26
CA ILE A 230 11.92 2.32 8.12
C ILE A 230 13.44 2.45 8.30
N SER A 231 14.21 2.11 7.28
CA SER A 231 15.64 2.40 7.21
C SER A 231 15.87 3.59 6.26
N LEU A 232 16.52 4.65 6.74
CA LEU A 232 16.88 5.85 5.96
C LEU A 232 18.39 5.93 5.78
N TRP A 233 18.86 6.12 4.55
CA TRP A 233 20.29 6.25 4.26
C TRP A 233 20.63 7.68 3.88
N THR A 234 21.28 8.40 4.79
CA THR A 234 21.51 9.85 4.64
C THR A 234 22.85 10.20 3.98
N THR A 235 23.65 9.21 3.61
CA THR A 235 24.96 9.39 2.98
C THR A 235 25.16 8.36 1.86
N PRO A 236 26.00 8.65 0.85
CA PRO A 236 26.24 7.74 -0.28
C PRO A 236 27.00 6.46 0.10
N SER A 237 27.33 6.28 1.38
CA SER A 237 27.96 5.07 1.93
C SER A 237 26.93 3.97 2.24
N ASP A 238 25.79 3.96 1.55
CA ASP A 238 24.76 2.94 1.69
C ASP A 238 25.19 1.59 1.07
N PRO A 239 24.52 0.47 1.40
CA PRO A 239 24.93 -0.84 0.91
C PRO A 239 24.41 -1.14 -0.50
N TRP A 240 23.73 -0.21 -1.18
CA TRP A 240 22.91 -0.48 -2.35
C TRP A 240 23.66 -0.12 -3.64
N ASN A 241 24.22 -1.11 -4.34
CA ASN A 241 25.03 -0.89 -5.54
C ASN A 241 24.30 -1.27 -6.84
N ALA A 242 23.16 -1.96 -6.74
CA ALA A 242 22.44 -2.42 -7.91
C ALA A 242 21.98 -1.25 -8.81
N THR A 243 22.08 -1.48 -10.12
CA THR A 243 21.69 -0.50 -11.16
C THR A 243 20.47 -0.95 -11.97
N ASN A 244 19.90 -2.11 -11.62
CA ASN A 244 18.66 -2.64 -12.20
C ASN A 244 17.82 -3.32 -11.12
N SER A 245 16.51 -3.40 -11.33
CA SER A 245 15.56 -3.86 -10.31
C SER A 245 15.82 -5.31 -9.90
N ALA A 246 16.12 -6.21 -10.85
CA ALA A 246 16.39 -7.61 -10.55
C ALA A 246 17.57 -7.80 -9.60
N CYS A 247 18.68 -7.12 -9.85
CA CYS A 247 19.84 -7.17 -8.95
C CYS A 247 19.58 -6.45 -7.62
N ALA A 248 18.78 -5.38 -7.61
CA ALA A 248 18.37 -4.71 -6.38
C ALA A 248 17.54 -5.63 -5.48
N LEU A 249 16.65 -6.45 -6.05
CA LEU A 249 15.88 -7.44 -5.29
C LEU A 249 16.78 -8.51 -4.67
N MET A 250 17.81 -8.96 -5.39
CA MET A 250 18.78 -9.92 -4.87
C MET A 250 19.65 -9.30 -3.76
N GLU A 251 20.13 -8.07 -3.97
CA GLU A 251 20.93 -7.33 -2.98
C GLU A 251 20.13 -7.07 -1.70
N LEU A 252 18.88 -6.59 -1.84
CA LEU A 252 17.92 -6.41 -0.74
C LEU A 252 17.69 -7.72 0.01
N GLY A 253 17.35 -8.79 -0.72
CA GLY A 253 17.05 -10.08 -0.13
C GLY A 253 18.24 -10.62 0.65
N LYS A 254 19.45 -10.54 0.09
CA LYS A 254 20.68 -10.96 0.78
C LYS A 254 20.95 -10.13 2.03
N TYR A 255 20.91 -8.79 1.90
CA TYR A 255 21.17 -7.87 3.00
C TYR A 255 20.21 -8.11 4.17
N TRP A 256 18.90 -8.21 3.90
CA TRP A 256 17.90 -8.41 4.93
C TRP A 256 17.96 -9.81 5.55
N ASN A 257 18.26 -10.83 4.75
CA ASN A 257 18.44 -12.19 5.25
C ASN A 257 19.68 -12.31 6.15
N ASP A 258 20.70 -11.47 5.99
CA ASP A 258 21.87 -11.49 6.87
C ASP A 258 21.70 -10.62 8.13
N ASN A 259 21.05 -9.46 8.00
CA ASN A 259 21.12 -8.41 9.03
C ASN A 259 19.80 -8.18 9.79
N ASN A 260 18.65 -8.54 9.21
CA ASN A 260 17.35 -8.03 9.65
C ASN A 260 16.31 -9.11 9.99
N GLN A 261 16.74 -10.36 10.21
CA GLN A 261 15.81 -11.48 10.50
C GLN A 261 14.97 -11.30 11.77
N ALA A 262 15.40 -10.46 12.71
CA ALA A 262 14.68 -10.21 13.97
C ALA A 262 13.52 -9.21 13.83
N ILE A 263 13.38 -8.56 12.68
CA ILE A 263 12.32 -7.58 12.42
C ILE A 263 11.04 -8.32 12.01
N ASN A 264 9.97 -8.16 12.79
CA ASN A 264 8.66 -8.71 12.46
C ASN A 264 8.05 -7.95 11.28
N ARG A 265 7.69 -8.69 10.22
CA ARG A 265 7.12 -8.16 8.99
C ARG A 265 6.46 -9.25 8.17
N ALA A 266 5.53 -8.86 7.31
CA ALA A 266 5.00 -9.71 6.25
C ALA A 266 5.80 -9.59 4.96
N THR A 267 6.38 -8.42 4.67
CA THR A 267 7.32 -8.23 3.56
C THR A 267 8.22 -7.02 3.84
N THR A 268 9.33 -6.90 3.12
CA THR A 268 10.10 -5.65 3.03
C THR A 268 9.96 -5.09 1.63
N HIS A 269 9.70 -3.79 1.55
CA HIS A 269 9.66 -3.06 0.29
C HIS A 269 10.81 -2.06 0.23
N PHE A 270 11.61 -2.12 -0.83
CA PHE A 270 12.72 -1.19 -1.06
C PHE A 270 12.26 -0.06 -1.98
N MET A 271 12.27 1.16 -1.44
CA MET A 271 11.88 2.39 -2.12
C MET A 271 13.14 3.14 -2.52
N SER A 272 13.48 3.12 -3.81
CA SER A 272 14.76 3.61 -4.33
C SER A 272 14.58 4.81 -5.27
N GLY A 273 15.44 5.81 -5.10
CA GLY A 273 15.55 6.95 -6.02
C GLY A 273 16.34 6.61 -7.29
N LYS A 274 17.06 5.47 -7.31
CA LYS A 274 17.84 5.04 -8.48
C LYS A 274 16.94 4.69 -9.66
N SER A 275 17.37 5.04 -10.86
CA SER A 275 16.71 4.57 -12.10
C SER A 275 17.03 3.10 -12.35
N LEU A 276 16.31 2.20 -11.67
CA LEU A 276 16.50 0.74 -11.75
C LEU A 276 15.76 0.07 -12.93
N GLY A 277 15.10 0.85 -13.79
CA GLY A 277 14.37 0.33 -14.95
C GLY A 277 13.01 -0.30 -14.62
N GLY A 278 12.40 0.09 -13.49
CA GLY A 278 11.10 -0.43 -13.05
C GLY A 278 11.12 -0.82 -11.57
N GLY A 279 10.06 -1.49 -11.14
CA GLY A 279 10.09 -2.30 -9.93
C GLY A 279 10.42 -3.76 -10.24
N ILE A 280 10.53 -4.56 -9.18
CA ILE A 280 10.45 -6.01 -9.26
C ILE A 280 10.05 -6.58 -7.89
N ALA A 281 9.34 -7.70 -7.86
CA ALA A 281 8.99 -8.37 -6.60
C ALA A 281 9.02 -9.89 -6.70
N TRP A 282 9.11 -10.56 -5.55
CA TRP A 282 8.72 -11.96 -5.50
C TRP A 282 7.20 -12.08 -5.46
N LYS A 283 6.63 -13.00 -6.24
CA LYS A 283 5.17 -13.18 -6.28
C LYS A 283 4.68 -14.17 -5.24
N GLY A 284 3.70 -13.82 -4.41
CA GLY A 284 3.05 -14.73 -3.46
C GLY A 284 3.93 -15.10 -2.26
N VAL A 285 4.75 -14.16 -1.79
CA VAL A 285 5.77 -14.37 -0.75
C VAL A 285 5.42 -13.79 0.61
N LEU A 286 4.24 -13.17 0.81
CA LEU A 286 3.90 -12.63 2.14
C LEU A 286 4.23 -13.64 3.25
N CYS A 287 5.00 -13.22 4.24
CA CYS A 287 5.46 -14.02 5.39
C CYS A 287 6.48 -15.13 5.08
N ASN A 288 6.97 -15.25 3.85
CA ASN A 288 8.04 -16.19 3.53
C ASN A 288 9.37 -15.76 4.13
N GLY A 289 10.01 -16.69 4.84
CA GLY A 289 11.39 -16.54 5.28
C GLY A 289 12.42 -16.65 4.15
N PRO A 290 13.72 -16.57 4.50
CA PRO A 290 14.81 -16.67 3.54
C PRO A 290 14.77 -17.98 2.74
N PHE A 291 14.97 -17.91 1.42
CA PHE A 291 15.17 -19.10 0.59
C PHE A 291 16.30 -18.94 -0.42
N ASN A 292 16.92 -20.07 -0.78
CA ASN A 292 18.00 -20.10 -1.75
C ASN A 292 17.48 -19.81 -3.15
N TYR A 293 18.19 -18.96 -3.89
CA TYR A 293 17.92 -18.68 -5.29
C TYR A 293 19.22 -18.61 -6.07
N ASN A 294 19.21 -19.09 -7.32
CA ASN A 294 20.41 -19.06 -8.16
C ASN A 294 20.38 -17.80 -9.03
N ILE A 295 21.35 -16.91 -8.82
CA ILE A 295 21.45 -15.63 -9.53
C ILE A 295 22.43 -15.61 -10.69
N SER A 296 23.02 -16.77 -11.06
CA SER A 296 24.04 -16.86 -12.11
C SER A 296 23.59 -16.28 -13.46
N SER A 297 22.30 -16.29 -13.78
CA SER A 297 21.74 -15.69 -15.01
C SER A 297 21.60 -14.17 -14.97
N TYR A 298 21.68 -13.54 -13.80
CA TYR A 298 21.46 -12.11 -13.63
C TYR A 298 22.77 -11.30 -13.66
N ASN A 299 23.92 -11.96 -13.42
CA ASN A 299 25.24 -11.33 -13.41
C ASN A 299 25.31 -10.06 -12.54
N CYS A 300 24.76 -10.12 -11.32
CA CYS A 300 24.65 -8.97 -10.43
C CYS A 300 25.98 -8.52 -9.80
N GLY A 301 27.06 -9.29 -9.96
CA GLY A 301 28.37 -8.94 -9.42
C GLY A 301 28.43 -8.85 -7.89
N LEU A 302 27.49 -9.51 -7.18
CA LEU A 302 27.45 -9.50 -5.72
C LEU A 302 28.64 -10.28 -5.15
N PRO A 303 29.21 -9.87 -3.99
CA PRO A 303 30.37 -10.52 -3.37
C PRO A 303 30.00 -11.82 -2.63
N TYR A 304 29.06 -12.59 -3.17
CA TYR A 304 28.50 -13.81 -2.59
C TYR A 304 28.40 -14.91 -3.66
N PRO A 305 28.29 -16.19 -3.28
CA PRO A 305 28.08 -17.27 -4.24
C PRO A 305 26.78 -17.10 -5.05
N ASP A 306 26.75 -17.55 -6.30
CA ASP A 306 25.56 -17.45 -7.15
C ASP A 306 24.32 -18.15 -6.57
N LEU A 307 24.50 -19.16 -5.72
CA LEU A 307 23.42 -19.82 -4.99
C LEU A 307 23.51 -19.48 -3.51
N ASP A 308 22.63 -18.60 -3.05
CA ASP A 308 22.53 -18.21 -1.65
C ASP A 308 21.09 -17.72 -1.35
N LYS A 309 20.84 -17.28 -0.12
CA LYS A 309 19.57 -16.74 0.37
C LYS A 309 19.29 -15.34 -0.18
N TYR A 310 19.07 -15.24 -1.49
CA TYR A 310 18.60 -14.02 -2.15
C TYR A 310 17.07 -13.87 -2.13
N GLY A 311 16.35 -14.97 -1.87
CA GLY A 311 14.90 -14.98 -1.86
C GLY A 311 14.27 -14.74 -0.49
N GLY A 312 13.03 -14.26 -0.50
CA GLY A 312 12.16 -14.08 0.66
C GLY A 312 11.00 -13.13 0.35
N ALA A 313 10.32 -12.65 1.40
CA ALA A 313 9.27 -11.65 1.27
C ALA A 313 9.86 -10.25 0.96
N TYR A 314 10.08 -9.98 -0.33
CA TYR A 314 10.75 -8.77 -0.81
C TYR A 314 10.09 -8.20 -2.08
N GLY A 315 10.08 -6.87 -2.17
CA GLY A 315 9.72 -6.09 -3.35
C GLY A 315 10.61 -4.85 -3.48
N VAL A 316 10.76 -4.33 -4.70
CA VAL A 316 11.58 -3.17 -5.03
C VAL A 316 10.80 -2.24 -5.94
N SER A 317 10.81 -0.95 -5.65
CA SER A 317 10.33 0.11 -6.52
C SER A 317 11.47 1.07 -6.80
N GLY A 318 11.94 1.10 -8.05
CA GLY A 318 12.97 2.04 -8.51
C GLY A 318 12.40 3.28 -9.18
N GLY A 319 13.23 4.31 -9.27
CA GLY A 319 12.92 5.57 -9.96
C GLY A 319 11.86 6.39 -9.25
N LEU A 320 11.73 6.24 -7.93
CA LEU A 320 10.82 7.07 -7.17
C LEU A 320 11.29 8.52 -7.19
N SER A 321 10.33 9.44 -7.24
CA SER A 321 10.57 10.86 -7.50
C SER A 321 10.13 11.77 -6.36
N GLY A 322 9.45 11.23 -5.34
CA GLY A 322 8.89 12.02 -4.25
C GLY A 322 7.67 12.85 -4.67
N ALA A 323 7.07 12.55 -5.82
CA ALA A 323 6.03 13.38 -6.41
C ALA A 323 4.61 13.00 -5.97
N PHE A 324 4.42 11.87 -5.27
CA PHE A 324 3.08 11.45 -4.85
C PHE A 324 2.56 12.32 -3.73
N ASN A 325 1.33 12.82 -3.89
CA ASN A 325 0.64 13.56 -2.87
C ASN A 325 -0.64 12.78 -2.49
N PRO A 326 -0.75 12.23 -1.27
CA PRO A 326 -1.96 11.52 -0.85
C PRO A 326 -3.18 12.44 -0.74
N GLY A 327 -2.99 13.75 -0.56
CA GLY A 327 -4.04 14.76 -0.67
C GLY A 327 -4.45 15.08 -2.11
N ASN A 328 -3.60 14.78 -3.11
CA ASN A 328 -3.92 14.92 -4.53
C ASN A 328 -3.52 13.66 -5.33
N PRO A 329 -4.20 12.52 -5.11
CA PRO A 329 -3.79 11.24 -5.65
C PRO A 329 -4.06 11.23 -7.15
N SER A 330 -2.98 11.13 -7.90
CA SER A 330 -2.99 10.84 -9.32
C SER A 330 -2.24 9.53 -9.55
N PRO A 331 -2.57 8.77 -10.62
CA PRO A 331 -1.83 7.57 -10.99
C PRO A 331 -0.45 7.99 -11.51
N ILE A 332 0.45 8.37 -10.62
CA ILE A 332 1.84 8.65 -10.95
C ILE A 332 2.69 7.44 -10.61
N TRP A 333 3.91 7.39 -11.17
CA TRP A 333 4.80 6.25 -11.03
C TRP A 333 4.97 5.78 -9.59
N ASP A 334 5.28 6.69 -8.67
CA ASP A 334 5.62 6.34 -7.29
C ASP A 334 4.56 5.46 -6.60
N ILE A 335 3.27 5.86 -6.66
CA ILE A 335 2.17 5.08 -6.11
C ILE A 335 1.84 3.86 -6.98
N VAL A 336 1.93 3.97 -8.31
CA VAL A 336 1.60 2.89 -9.24
C VAL A 336 2.58 1.74 -9.08
N VAL A 337 3.89 1.99 -9.18
CA VAL A 337 4.92 0.95 -9.03
C VAL A 337 4.91 0.37 -7.62
N THR A 338 4.80 1.19 -6.57
CA THR A 338 4.82 0.66 -5.20
C THR A 338 3.62 -0.25 -4.93
N SER A 339 2.43 0.15 -5.41
CA SER A 339 1.23 -0.70 -5.32
C SER A 339 1.32 -1.95 -6.19
N HIS A 340 1.92 -1.85 -7.38
CA HIS A 340 2.09 -2.96 -8.32
C HIS A 340 2.96 -4.07 -7.72
N GLU A 341 4.13 -3.69 -7.22
CA GLU A 341 5.12 -4.63 -6.71
C GLU A 341 4.68 -5.28 -5.38
N LEU A 342 3.97 -4.52 -4.53
CA LEU A 342 3.28 -5.11 -3.39
C LEU A 342 2.16 -6.05 -3.88
N GLY A 343 1.45 -5.74 -4.96
CA GLY A 343 0.46 -6.62 -5.56
C GLY A 343 1.02 -7.99 -5.94
N HIS A 344 2.25 -8.04 -6.46
CA HIS A 344 2.96 -9.30 -6.68
C HIS A 344 3.25 -10.03 -5.37
N ASN A 345 3.75 -9.37 -4.31
CA ASN A 345 3.92 -10.03 -3.02
C ASN A 345 2.63 -10.70 -2.52
N PHE A 346 1.47 -10.11 -2.85
CA PHE A 346 0.11 -10.62 -2.58
C PHE A 346 -0.38 -11.70 -3.58
N ASP A 347 0.51 -12.30 -4.38
CA ASP A 347 0.27 -13.38 -5.36
C ASP A 347 -0.43 -12.97 -6.67
N SER A 348 -0.69 -11.68 -6.90
CA SER A 348 -1.22 -11.25 -8.20
C SER A 348 -0.15 -11.40 -9.30
N PRO A 349 -0.41 -12.09 -10.42
CA PRO A 349 0.36 -11.85 -11.66
C PRO A 349 -0.12 -10.55 -12.31
N HIS A 350 0.39 -10.24 -13.50
CA HIS A 350 -0.17 -9.18 -14.34
C HIS A 350 -1.54 -9.54 -14.88
N THR A 351 -2.38 -8.52 -15.12
CA THR A 351 -3.72 -8.66 -15.70
C THR A 351 -3.77 -9.37 -17.05
N HIS A 352 -2.76 -9.16 -17.92
CA HIS A 352 -2.61 -9.89 -19.19
C HIS A 352 -2.24 -11.38 -19.03
N CYS A 353 -1.92 -11.82 -17.81
CA CYS A 353 -1.64 -13.21 -17.44
C CYS A 353 -2.78 -13.89 -16.68
N TYR A 354 -3.98 -13.28 -16.61
CA TYR A 354 -5.13 -13.84 -15.87
C TYR A 354 -5.90 -14.94 -16.59
N ALA A 355 -5.45 -15.37 -17.78
CA ALA A 355 -6.07 -16.49 -18.48
C ALA A 355 -6.05 -17.76 -17.61
N GLY A 356 -7.24 -18.29 -17.30
CA GLY A 356 -7.42 -19.47 -16.45
C GLY A 356 -7.44 -19.19 -14.94
N ILE A 357 -7.28 -17.94 -14.51
CA ILE A 357 -7.38 -17.53 -13.10
C ILE A 357 -8.82 -17.08 -12.82
N GLY A 358 -9.38 -17.50 -11.67
CA GLY A 358 -10.77 -17.19 -11.32
C GLY A 358 -11.81 -17.85 -12.24
N GLY A 359 -11.46 -18.97 -12.88
CA GLY A 359 -12.38 -19.76 -13.71
C GLY A 359 -12.71 -19.16 -15.08
N ASN A 360 -11.99 -18.14 -15.52
CA ASN A 360 -12.22 -17.47 -16.81
C ASN A 360 -10.99 -17.63 -17.73
N PRO A 361 -11.15 -18.14 -18.96
CA PRO A 361 -10.03 -18.38 -19.87
C PRO A 361 -9.40 -17.10 -20.43
N ASN A 362 -10.07 -15.95 -20.33
CA ASN A 362 -9.57 -14.69 -20.87
C ASN A 362 -8.70 -13.95 -19.84
N PRO A 363 -7.68 -13.20 -20.29
CA PRO A 363 -6.97 -12.28 -19.42
C PRO A 363 -7.90 -11.17 -18.93
N VAL A 364 -7.50 -10.43 -17.89
CA VAL A 364 -8.28 -9.28 -17.41
C VAL A 364 -8.19 -8.12 -18.41
N ASP A 365 -7.02 -7.91 -19.01
CA ASP A 365 -6.83 -6.99 -20.13
C ASP A 365 -5.83 -7.52 -21.15
N GLU A 366 -5.69 -6.80 -22.25
CA GLU A 366 -4.88 -7.17 -23.40
C GLU A 366 -3.78 -6.12 -23.64
N CYS A 367 -3.36 -5.42 -22.59
CA CYS A 367 -2.50 -4.25 -22.72
C CYS A 367 -1.03 -4.57 -23.00
N TYR A 368 -0.59 -5.80 -22.73
CA TYR A 368 0.77 -6.25 -22.98
C TYR A 368 0.81 -7.69 -23.50
N ASN A 369 1.74 -7.96 -24.40
CA ASN A 369 1.87 -9.24 -25.09
C ASN A 369 3.31 -9.80 -25.15
N GLY A 370 4.23 -9.19 -24.40
CA GLY A 370 5.64 -9.59 -24.35
C GLY A 370 5.97 -10.62 -23.28
N GLU A 371 5.02 -10.95 -22.39
CA GLU A 371 5.24 -11.90 -21.31
C GLU A 371 4.93 -13.33 -21.74
N SER A 372 5.94 -14.20 -21.62
CA SER A 372 5.81 -15.61 -22.01
C SER A 372 4.76 -16.34 -21.18
N GLY A 373 3.82 -17.02 -21.86
CA GLY A 373 2.73 -17.76 -21.23
C GLY A 373 1.47 -16.95 -20.93
N CYS A 374 1.45 -15.67 -21.30
CA CYS A 374 0.33 -14.76 -21.09
C CYS A 374 -0.35 -14.37 -22.42
N PHE A 375 -1.19 -13.33 -22.42
CA PHE A 375 -1.77 -12.77 -23.64
C PHE A 375 -0.69 -12.54 -24.70
N SER A 376 -0.97 -12.92 -25.95
CA SER A 376 -0.03 -12.83 -27.08
C SER A 376 -0.66 -12.21 -28.33
N GLY A 377 -1.85 -11.63 -28.20
CA GLY A 377 -2.59 -11.00 -29.28
C GLY A 377 -2.18 -9.56 -29.56
N THR A 378 -3.01 -8.85 -30.30
CA THR A 378 -2.85 -7.41 -30.55
C THR A 378 -3.11 -6.64 -29.27
N GLN A 379 -2.15 -5.79 -28.88
CA GLN A 379 -2.31 -4.97 -27.67
C GLN A 379 -3.45 -3.97 -27.84
N VAL A 380 -4.38 -3.93 -26.89
CA VAL A 380 -5.50 -3.01 -26.89
C VAL A 380 -5.88 -2.63 -25.46
N LEU A 381 -6.29 -1.37 -25.28
CA LEU A 381 -6.83 -0.91 -24.00
C LEU A 381 -8.21 -1.55 -23.76
N PRO A 382 -8.53 -1.96 -22.53
CA PRO A 382 -9.85 -2.49 -22.19
C PRO A 382 -10.96 -1.42 -22.13
N GLY A 383 -10.61 -0.16 -22.36
CA GLY A 383 -11.49 1.00 -22.37
C GLY A 383 -10.86 2.19 -23.12
N PRO A 384 -11.48 3.38 -23.07
CA PRO A 384 -10.94 4.57 -23.74
C PRO A 384 -9.59 5.00 -23.16
N ALA A 385 -8.68 5.45 -24.04
CA ALA A 385 -7.39 6.00 -23.64
C ALA A 385 -7.54 7.21 -22.70
N GLY A 386 -6.70 7.26 -21.67
CA GLY A 386 -6.67 8.32 -20.67
C GLY A 386 -7.82 8.32 -19.67
N GLN A 387 -8.68 7.28 -19.66
CA GLN A 387 -9.81 7.16 -18.73
C GLN A 387 -9.58 6.11 -17.63
N GLY A 388 -8.32 5.78 -17.33
CA GLY A 388 -7.98 4.84 -16.27
C GLY A 388 -8.46 3.41 -16.54
N SER A 389 -8.43 2.94 -17.80
CA SER A 389 -9.02 1.65 -18.17
C SER A 389 -8.32 0.42 -17.57
N GLY A 390 -7.04 0.51 -17.22
CA GLY A 390 -6.27 -0.55 -16.55
C GLY A 390 -6.29 -0.43 -15.02
N THR A 391 -6.16 -1.55 -14.33
CA THR A 391 -5.97 -1.61 -12.86
C THR A 391 -4.49 -1.41 -12.49
N ILE A 392 -4.15 -1.33 -11.21
CA ILE A 392 -2.76 -1.26 -10.73
C ILE A 392 -1.88 -2.38 -11.30
N MET A 393 -2.39 -3.61 -11.40
CA MET A 393 -1.64 -4.77 -11.92
C MET A 393 -1.53 -4.83 -13.45
N SER A 394 -1.85 -3.73 -14.14
CA SER A 394 -1.92 -3.65 -15.59
C SER A 394 -0.76 -2.87 -16.20
N TYR A 395 -0.36 -3.30 -17.40
CA TYR A 395 0.61 -2.61 -18.23
C TYR A 395 -0.04 -1.64 -19.24
N CYS A 396 -1.32 -1.26 -19.06
CA CYS A 396 -2.01 -0.33 -19.97
C CYS A 396 -1.34 1.04 -20.12
N HIS A 397 -0.49 1.45 -19.17
CA HIS A 397 0.29 2.68 -19.30
C HIS A 397 1.37 2.62 -20.40
N LEU A 398 1.73 1.43 -20.90
CA LEU A 398 2.64 1.27 -22.04
C LEU A 398 1.97 1.67 -23.37
N LEU A 399 0.64 1.77 -23.39
CA LEU A 399 -0.13 2.19 -24.56
C LEU A 399 -0.36 3.71 -24.58
N SER A 400 -0.92 4.21 -25.69
CA SER A 400 -1.28 5.63 -25.81
C SER A 400 -2.18 6.07 -24.66
N GLY A 401 -1.78 7.12 -23.95
CA GLY A 401 -2.43 7.60 -22.72
C GLY A 401 -1.51 7.58 -21.49
N GLY A 402 -0.42 6.78 -21.52
CA GLY A 402 0.55 6.72 -20.43
C GLY A 402 -0.10 6.29 -19.12
N LEU A 403 0.41 6.76 -17.98
CA LEU A 403 -0.17 6.45 -16.68
C LEU A 403 -1.65 6.87 -16.51
N ASN A 404 -2.21 7.76 -17.34
CA ASN A 404 -3.66 8.04 -17.31
C ASN A 404 -4.51 6.84 -17.73
N ASN A 405 -3.90 5.81 -18.32
CA ASN A 405 -4.58 4.55 -18.58
C ASN A 405 -4.73 3.70 -17.31
N ILE A 406 -4.13 4.07 -16.17
CA ILE A 406 -4.19 3.32 -14.93
C ILE A 406 -5.13 4.00 -13.94
N SER A 407 -6.05 3.23 -13.38
CA SER A 407 -6.83 3.62 -12.21
C SER A 407 -6.14 3.12 -10.94
N LEU A 408 -6.15 3.92 -9.88
CA LEU A 408 -5.69 3.54 -8.54
C LEU A 408 -6.72 2.58 -7.89
N THR A 409 -6.81 1.37 -8.44
CA THR A 409 -7.70 0.29 -8.01
C THR A 409 -7.05 -1.07 -8.28
N LEU A 410 -7.34 -2.05 -7.42
CA LEU A 410 -6.98 -3.45 -7.67
C LEU A 410 -7.92 -4.10 -8.69
N GLY A 411 -9.18 -3.65 -8.80
CA GLY A 411 -10.14 -4.10 -9.81
C GLY A 411 -11.58 -4.29 -9.31
N LYS A 412 -11.84 -4.11 -8.00
CA LYS A 412 -13.18 -4.25 -7.42
C LYS A 412 -14.10 -3.14 -7.94
N ASN A 413 -15.22 -3.53 -8.56
CA ASN A 413 -16.16 -2.62 -9.23
C ASN A 413 -15.53 -1.78 -10.37
N HIS A 414 -14.37 -2.18 -10.87
CA HIS A 414 -13.77 -1.50 -12.01
C HIS A 414 -14.60 -1.74 -13.27
N SER A 415 -14.84 -0.69 -14.05
CA SER A 415 -15.80 -0.73 -15.17
C SER A 415 -15.21 -1.32 -16.46
N TYR A 416 -13.89 -1.52 -16.50
CA TYR A 416 -13.16 -1.97 -17.67
C TYR A 416 -12.44 -3.29 -17.42
N GLY A 417 -12.23 -4.04 -18.51
CA GLY A 417 -11.56 -5.33 -18.47
C GLY A 417 -12.53 -6.49 -18.24
N VAL A 418 -12.01 -7.71 -18.36
CA VAL A 418 -12.79 -8.95 -18.21
C VAL A 418 -12.70 -9.43 -16.77
N GLN A 419 -13.77 -9.20 -16.00
CA GLN A 419 -13.86 -9.57 -14.57
C GLN A 419 -12.63 -9.08 -13.79
N PRO A 420 -12.37 -7.76 -13.74
CA PRO A 420 -11.21 -7.18 -13.06
C PRO A 420 -11.19 -7.50 -11.55
N GLU A 421 -12.34 -7.81 -10.94
CA GLU A 421 -12.46 -8.25 -9.56
C GLU A 421 -11.68 -9.55 -9.25
N ARG A 422 -11.30 -10.31 -10.27
CA ARG A 422 -10.41 -11.48 -10.10
C ARG A 422 -9.05 -11.09 -9.51
N VAL A 423 -8.57 -9.87 -9.76
CA VAL A 423 -7.28 -9.38 -9.22
C VAL A 423 -7.32 -9.28 -7.69
N PRO A 424 -8.22 -8.47 -7.07
CA PRO A 424 -8.32 -8.42 -5.62
C PRO A 424 -8.74 -9.76 -5.00
N ASN A 425 -9.48 -10.62 -5.71
CA ASN A 425 -9.81 -11.96 -5.20
C ASN A 425 -8.56 -12.83 -5.02
N VAL A 426 -7.64 -12.86 -5.99
CA VAL A 426 -6.35 -13.58 -5.85
C VAL A 426 -5.55 -13.04 -4.67
N MET A 427 -5.47 -11.72 -4.55
CA MET A 427 -4.74 -11.08 -3.46
C MET A 427 -5.34 -11.42 -2.09
N ARG A 428 -6.67 -11.38 -1.98
CA ARG A 428 -7.39 -11.77 -0.77
C ARG A 428 -7.19 -13.24 -0.41
N ASP A 429 -7.26 -14.14 -1.40
CA ASP A 429 -7.03 -15.57 -1.20
C ASP A 429 -5.66 -15.84 -0.58
N HIS A 430 -4.63 -15.15 -1.07
CA HIS A 430 -3.28 -15.26 -0.54
C HIS A 430 -3.19 -14.76 0.90
N VAL A 431 -3.81 -13.61 1.23
CA VAL A 431 -3.86 -13.11 2.61
C VAL A 431 -4.53 -14.12 3.55
N GLU A 432 -5.69 -14.66 3.17
CA GLU A 432 -6.40 -15.65 3.99
C GLU A 432 -5.59 -16.94 4.18
N GLN A 433 -4.96 -17.41 3.10
CA GLN A 433 -4.10 -18.59 3.16
C GLN A 433 -2.91 -18.35 4.09
N MET A 434 -2.21 -17.23 3.95
CA MET A 434 -1.06 -16.90 4.79
C MET A 434 -1.45 -16.64 6.24
N ALA A 435 -2.58 -16.00 6.51
CA ALA A 435 -3.10 -15.84 7.88
C ALA A 435 -3.40 -17.19 8.55
N SER A 436 -3.82 -18.21 7.78
CA SER A 436 -4.10 -19.55 8.32
C SER A 436 -2.83 -20.34 8.71
N ILE A 437 -1.70 -20.08 8.04
CA ILE A 437 -0.45 -20.83 8.26
C ILE A 437 0.64 -20.04 9.01
N ALA A 438 0.55 -18.70 9.00
CA ALA A 438 1.47 -17.78 9.65
C ALA A 438 0.68 -16.69 10.43
N PRO A 439 -0.14 -17.07 11.43
CA PRO A 439 -1.05 -16.15 12.14
C PRO A 439 -0.33 -15.05 12.94
N GLN A 440 0.96 -15.23 13.25
CA GLN A 440 1.80 -14.19 13.84
C GLN A 440 2.23 -13.09 12.86
N CYS A 441 2.10 -13.33 11.55
CA CYS A 441 2.58 -12.45 10.49
C CYS A 441 1.45 -11.67 9.82
N ILE A 442 0.31 -12.34 9.56
CA ILE A 442 -0.94 -11.70 9.13
C ILE A 442 -1.98 -11.95 10.20
N ILE A 443 -2.44 -10.86 10.82
CA ILE A 443 -3.27 -10.91 12.02
C ILE A 443 -4.70 -10.52 11.65
N PRO A 444 -5.73 -11.31 12.01
CA PRO A 444 -7.11 -10.84 11.96
C PRO A 444 -7.26 -9.57 12.81
N ALA A 445 -7.75 -8.48 12.23
CA ALA A 445 -7.89 -7.19 12.92
C ALA A 445 -8.86 -7.26 14.12
N ALA A 446 -9.78 -8.23 14.13
CA ALA A 446 -10.65 -8.51 15.28
C ALA A 446 -9.91 -9.10 16.50
N ASN A 447 -8.70 -9.64 16.31
CA ASN A 447 -7.86 -10.12 17.42
C ASN A 447 -7.11 -8.98 18.13
N ASP A 448 -7.07 -7.78 17.53
CA ASP A 448 -6.93 -6.55 18.30
C ASP A 448 -8.34 -6.19 18.79
N LEU A 449 -8.55 -6.02 20.11
CA LEU A 449 -9.83 -5.66 20.77
C LEU A 449 -10.46 -4.33 20.27
N ILE A 450 -9.95 -3.77 19.18
CA ILE A 450 -10.09 -2.39 18.71
C ILE A 450 -11.01 -2.29 17.48
N PHE A 451 -11.19 -3.36 16.69
CA PHE A 451 -11.96 -3.33 15.43
C PHE A 451 -13.23 -4.19 15.43
N ALA A 452 -13.75 -4.59 16.60
CA ALA A 452 -14.84 -5.55 16.73
C ALA A 452 -16.16 -5.16 16.01
N ASN A 453 -16.34 -3.89 15.64
CA ASN A 453 -17.53 -3.41 14.91
C ASN A 453 -17.09 -2.79 13.58
N GLY A 454 -17.25 -3.54 12.49
CA GLY A 454 -17.05 -3.07 11.12
C GLY A 454 -17.96 -1.89 10.76
N PHE A 455 -17.83 -1.38 9.54
CA PHE A 455 -18.80 -0.41 9.00
C PHE A 455 -20.10 -1.16 8.68
N GLU A 456 -21.06 -1.11 9.61
CA GLU A 456 -22.46 -1.48 9.36
C GLU A 456 -23.29 -0.26 8.98
#